data_AF-A0A5A7UZN6-F1
#
_entry.id   AF-A0A5A7UZN6-F1
#
_cell.length_a   1.000
_cell.length_b   1.000
_cell.length_c   1.000
_cell.angle_alpha   90.00
_cell.angle_beta   90.00
_cell.angle_gamma   90.00
#
_symmetry.space_group_name_H-M   'P 1'
#
loop_
_entity.id
_entity.type
_entity.pdbx_description
1 polymer ?
#
loop_
_entity_poly.entity_id
_entity_poly.type
_entity_poly.pdbx_seq_one_letter_code
_entity_poly.pdbx_strand_id
1 'polypeptide(L)'
;MAMDLLKKDLKQVLYRIIQEEDFDSSAADDAIQILTSLKFSLMPAPSSQESPGCSGSKTLIIPDKFRCPISGDLMKDPVLLITGQTYDRFFIEKWFHEGHNTCPQTKEVLTDMTLTPNRLLRSMISQWCLDNRFELPRLSYEEEVDNVTESHLDALLNRLMSSSLIVKKEAAKELRETTRCSHEFRALFAKLPGSVERLLHPLISIGKVDLHPDLQEDLITTILNISVFDDNKEHVVENPLVLPLLIESLQHGSIELTANAVAAIYSLSFSEANKITMGKVGIFKHLISLLDYAHPGVTRDAGSAIYNLCTTVENREKAVGSGVVAAIFRNIARSLLLVDKLISILALLCTDVKAIDEMCKFDVVPCMLRFIRETESQRIKENCASILFAICTTDQSQLRKIQEDENKNETILELSKNGNSRASRKATGILERMQRAASRTHTS
;
A
#
# COMPACT_ATOMS: atom_id res chain seq x y z
N MET A 1 -32.04 22.42 -6.35
CA MET A 1 -32.24 20.95 -6.46
C MET A 1 -30.95 20.22 -6.86
N ALA A 2 -30.35 20.47 -8.03
CA ALA A 2 -29.10 19.78 -8.43
C ALA A 2 -27.86 20.18 -7.60
N MET A 3 -27.67 21.49 -7.32
CA MET A 3 -26.56 21.97 -6.48
C MET A 3 -26.66 21.51 -5.02
N ASP A 4 -27.87 21.40 -4.47
CA ASP A 4 -28.08 20.98 -3.08
C ASP A 4 -27.75 19.49 -2.90
N LEU A 5 -27.98 18.69 -3.94
CA LEU A 5 -27.58 17.28 -4.00
C LEU A 5 -26.05 17.16 -4.01
N LEU A 6 -25.37 17.87 -4.92
CA LEU A 6 -23.91 17.86 -5.02
C LEU A 6 -23.21 18.33 -3.73
N LYS A 7 -23.77 19.33 -3.04
CA LYS A 7 -23.26 19.77 -1.73
C LYS A 7 -23.44 18.71 -0.65
N LYS A 8 -24.54 17.95 -0.68
CA LYS A 8 -24.79 16.84 0.25
C LYS A 8 -23.84 15.68 -0.01
N ASP A 9 -23.62 15.34 -1.27
CA ASP A 9 -22.71 14.28 -1.69
C ASP A 9 -21.25 14.65 -1.33
N LEU A 10 -20.84 15.90 -1.58
CA LEU A 10 -19.52 16.40 -1.18
C LEU A 10 -19.31 16.29 0.34
N LYS A 11 -20.33 16.64 1.13
CA LYS A 11 -20.25 16.55 2.60
C LYS A 11 -20.09 15.10 3.06
N GLN A 12 -20.70 14.14 2.37
CA GLN A 12 -20.61 12.73 2.68
C GLN A 12 -19.24 12.13 2.30
N VAL A 13 -18.69 12.53 1.15
CA VAL A 13 -17.34 12.12 0.72
C VAL A 13 -16.26 12.75 1.62
N LEU A 14 -16.37 14.04 1.95
CA LEU A 14 -15.45 14.68 2.89
C LEU A 14 -15.52 14.08 4.29
N TYR A 15 -16.70 13.67 4.75
CA TYR A 15 -16.83 12.98 6.03
C TYR A 15 -16.05 11.66 6.05
N ARG A 16 -16.13 10.87 4.97
CA ARG A 16 -15.32 9.66 4.81
C ARG A 16 -13.82 9.98 4.84
N ILE A 17 -13.38 10.98 4.09
CA ILE A 17 -11.95 11.38 4.03
C ILE A 17 -11.43 11.87 5.39
N ILE A 18 -12.25 12.58 6.17
CA ILE A 18 -11.80 13.25 7.41
C ILE A 18 -11.93 12.33 8.64
N GLN A 19 -12.89 11.40 8.66
CA GLN A 19 -13.19 10.58 9.85
C GLN A 19 -12.80 9.11 9.71
N GLU A 20 -12.59 8.59 8.49
CA GLU A 20 -12.10 7.23 8.28
C GLU A 20 -10.56 7.26 8.16
N GLU A 21 -9.85 6.53 9.03
CA GLU A 21 -8.39 6.52 9.07
C GLU A 21 -7.74 5.86 7.81
N ASP A 22 -8.51 5.07 7.05
CA ASP A 22 -8.10 4.38 5.82
C ASP A 22 -9.00 4.78 4.63
N PHE A 23 -8.96 6.04 4.17
CA PHE A 23 -9.67 6.43 2.95
C PHE A 23 -8.87 6.08 1.68
N ASP A 24 -9.55 5.56 0.66
CA ASP A 24 -8.94 5.19 -0.62
C ASP A 24 -8.71 6.41 -1.53
N SER A 25 -7.81 6.29 -2.52
CA SER A 25 -7.62 7.37 -3.51
C SER A 25 -8.91 7.68 -4.28
N SER A 26 -9.80 6.68 -4.42
CA SER A 26 -11.10 6.82 -5.06
C SER A 26 -11.98 7.86 -4.36
N ALA A 27 -11.99 7.92 -3.03
CA ALA A 27 -12.76 8.94 -2.30
C ALA A 27 -12.22 10.35 -2.54
N ALA A 28 -10.90 10.51 -2.69
CA ALA A 28 -10.29 11.79 -3.06
C ALA A 28 -10.65 12.17 -4.51
N ASP A 29 -10.64 11.21 -5.43
CA ASP A 29 -11.04 11.41 -6.83
C ASP A 29 -12.53 11.79 -6.94
N ASP A 30 -13.40 11.14 -6.16
CA ASP A 30 -14.83 11.46 -6.06
C ASP A 30 -15.04 12.89 -5.52
N ALA A 31 -14.28 13.30 -4.50
CA ALA A 31 -14.34 14.66 -3.96
C ALA A 31 -13.91 15.70 -5.01
N ILE A 32 -12.84 15.41 -5.76
CA ILE A 32 -12.35 16.26 -6.86
C ILE A 32 -13.41 16.37 -7.96
N GLN A 33 -14.06 15.27 -8.31
CA GLN A 33 -15.11 15.26 -9.34
C GLN A 33 -16.33 16.09 -8.92
N ILE A 34 -16.82 15.90 -7.69
CA ILE A 34 -17.97 16.65 -7.16
C ILE A 34 -17.66 18.15 -7.03
N LEU A 35 -16.46 18.50 -6.55
CA LEU A 35 -16.00 19.89 -6.48
C LEU A 35 -15.91 20.52 -7.87
N THR A 36 -15.45 19.76 -8.86
CA THR A 36 -15.39 20.19 -10.27
C THR A 36 -16.79 20.50 -10.81
N SER A 37 -17.76 19.62 -10.55
CA SER A 37 -19.16 19.82 -10.95
C SER A 37 -19.85 21.00 -10.24
N LEU A 38 -19.57 21.19 -8.94
CA LEU A 38 -20.08 22.33 -8.17
C LEU A 38 -19.51 23.66 -8.68
N LYS A 39 -18.21 23.69 -8.99
CA LYS A 39 -17.55 24.88 -9.52
C LYS A 39 -18.06 25.24 -10.91
N PHE A 40 -18.38 24.24 -11.75
CA PHE A 40 -19.00 24.45 -13.05
C PHE A 40 -20.42 25.03 -12.93
N SER A 41 -21.21 24.53 -11.98
CA SER A 41 -22.58 25.01 -11.71
C SER A 41 -22.65 26.45 -11.19
N LEU A 42 -21.55 26.95 -10.61
CA LEU A 42 -21.42 28.32 -10.09
C LEU A 42 -20.95 29.32 -11.16
N MET A 43 -20.65 28.88 -12.38
CA MET A 43 -20.19 29.78 -13.45
C MET A 43 -21.39 30.44 -14.14
N PRO A 44 -21.44 31.78 -14.27
CA PRO A 44 -22.49 32.44 -15.02
C PRO A 44 -22.38 32.12 -16.52
N ALA A 45 -23.53 31.92 -17.18
CA ALA A 45 -23.59 31.76 -18.62
C ALA A 45 -23.08 33.03 -19.33
N PRO A 46 -22.40 32.92 -20.49
CA PRO A 46 -21.80 34.06 -21.16
C PRO A 46 -22.89 35.02 -21.65
N SER A 47 -22.79 36.28 -21.23
CA SER A 47 -23.63 37.37 -21.70
C SER A 47 -23.37 37.61 -23.19
N SER A 48 -24.40 37.36 -24.00
CA SER A 48 -24.47 37.73 -25.41
C SER A 48 -24.59 39.25 -25.58
N GLN A 49 -23.57 39.88 -26.15
CA GLN A 49 -23.73 41.15 -26.86
C GLN A 49 -23.33 40.94 -28.32
N GLU A 50 -24.32 41.01 -29.21
CA GLU A 50 -24.15 41.05 -30.65
C GLU A 50 -23.91 42.48 -31.13
N SER A 51 -23.03 42.65 -32.13
CA SER A 51 -23.28 43.52 -33.29
C SER A 51 -22.34 43.13 -34.45
N PRO A 52 -22.70 43.42 -35.72
CA PRO A 52 -22.57 42.46 -36.81
C PRO A 52 -21.47 42.78 -37.83
N GLY A 53 -20.84 41.75 -38.40
CA GLY A 53 -20.03 41.89 -39.62
C GLY A 53 -19.13 40.70 -39.95
N CYS A 54 -19.49 39.99 -41.03
CA CYS A 54 -18.66 39.07 -41.84
C CYS A 54 -18.13 37.76 -41.23
N SER A 55 -18.87 36.69 -41.54
CA SER A 55 -18.44 35.33 -41.92
C SER A 55 -17.01 34.85 -41.59
N GLY A 56 -16.92 33.86 -40.71
CA GLY A 56 -16.10 32.67 -40.99
C GLY A 56 -14.80 32.43 -40.18
N SER A 57 -14.84 32.48 -38.85
CA SER A 57 -14.10 31.56 -37.96
C SER A 57 -14.51 31.86 -36.51
N LYS A 58 -15.10 30.90 -35.78
CA LYS A 58 -15.30 31.07 -34.33
C LYS A 58 -13.92 31.03 -33.68
N THR A 59 -13.32 32.18 -33.40
CA THR A 59 -12.16 32.28 -32.51
C THR A 59 -12.57 31.74 -31.14
N LEU A 60 -12.11 30.53 -30.81
CA LEU A 60 -12.27 29.95 -29.48
C LEU A 60 -11.57 30.84 -28.45
N ILE A 61 -12.35 31.42 -27.54
CA ILE A 61 -11.82 32.23 -26.43
C ILE A 61 -11.49 31.28 -25.28
N ILE A 62 -10.19 31.03 -25.06
CA ILE A 62 -9.72 30.28 -23.89
C ILE A 62 -10.01 31.11 -22.63
N PRO A 63 -10.69 30.56 -21.60
CA PRO A 63 -10.91 31.23 -20.32
C PRO A 63 -9.61 31.62 -19.63
N ASP A 64 -9.55 32.82 -19.05
CA ASP A 64 -8.33 33.37 -18.42
C ASP A 64 -7.75 32.46 -17.32
N LYS A 65 -8.62 31.79 -16.55
CA LYS A 65 -8.23 30.81 -15.52
C LYS A 65 -7.47 29.58 -16.05
N PHE A 66 -7.51 29.33 -17.35
CA PHE A 66 -6.81 28.25 -18.02
C PHE A 66 -5.57 28.73 -18.78
N ARG A 67 -5.32 30.05 -18.82
CA ARG A 67 -4.16 30.64 -19.46
C ARG A 67 -2.98 30.72 -18.51
N CYS A 68 -1.78 30.42 -19.01
CA CYS A 68 -0.56 30.62 -18.27
C CYS A 68 -0.31 32.13 -18.12
N PRO A 69 -0.03 32.65 -16.91
CA PRO A 69 0.26 34.06 -16.72
C PRO A 69 1.54 34.55 -17.41
N ILE A 70 2.47 33.66 -17.76
CA ILE A 70 3.72 34.00 -18.46
C ILE A 70 3.49 34.08 -19.98
N SER A 71 2.88 33.06 -20.57
CA SER A 71 2.72 32.98 -22.04
C SER A 71 1.41 33.53 -22.56
N GLY A 72 0.35 33.59 -21.74
CA GLY A 72 -1.01 33.90 -22.17
C GLY A 72 -1.73 32.75 -22.89
N ASP A 73 -1.04 31.63 -23.12
CA ASP A 73 -1.56 30.45 -23.81
C ASP A 73 -2.24 29.48 -22.84
N LEU A 74 -3.04 28.54 -23.38
CA LEU A 74 -3.65 27.47 -22.60
C LEU A 74 -2.55 26.66 -21.86
N MET A 75 -2.67 26.51 -20.54
CA MET A 75 -1.77 25.68 -19.75
C MET A 75 -1.95 24.20 -20.12
N LYS A 76 -0.86 23.55 -20.51
CA LYS A 76 -0.83 22.12 -20.85
C LYS A 76 -0.45 21.29 -19.62
N ASP A 77 0.52 21.75 -18.83
CA ASP A 77 0.88 21.13 -17.54
C ASP A 77 0.85 22.18 -16.41
N PRO A 78 -0.32 22.42 -15.79
CA PRO A 78 -0.45 23.43 -14.76
C PRO A 78 0.25 23.02 -13.45
N VAL A 79 1.19 23.84 -12.99
CA VAL A 79 1.97 23.67 -11.75
C VAL A 79 1.82 24.89 -10.84
N LEU A 80 1.79 24.65 -9.53
CA LEU A 80 1.67 25.65 -8.48
C LEU A 80 3.04 26.02 -7.92
N LEU A 81 3.22 27.33 -7.74
CA LEU A 81 4.26 27.88 -6.88
C LEU A 81 3.77 27.95 -5.43
N ILE A 82 4.71 28.10 -4.50
CA ILE A 82 4.44 28.35 -3.08
C ILE A 82 3.58 29.60 -2.84
N THR A 83 3.61 30.55 -3.77
CA THR A 83 2.76 31.76 -3.77
C THR A 83 1.29 31.46 -4.12
N GLY A 84 0.95 30.20 -4.43
CA GLY A 84 -0.39 29.77 -4.83
C GLY A 84 -0.74 30.10 -6.29
N GLN A 85 0.17 30.72 -7.05
CA GLN A 85 -0.05 31.00 -8.48
C GLN A 85 0.24 29.76 -9.32
N THR A 86 -0.59 29.55 -10.35
CA THR A 86 -0.45 28.42 -11.27
C THR A 86 0.11 28.90 -12.61
N TYR A 87 1.10 28.17 -13.12
CA TYR A 87 1.73 28.42 -14.41
C TYR A 87 1.76 27.13 -15.21
N ASP A 88 2.00 27.24 -16.51
CA ASP A 88 2.42 26.07 -17.29
C ASP A 88 3.89 25.74 -16.95
N ARG A 89 4.16 24.47 -16.66
CA ARG A 89 5.47 23.97 -16.21
C ARG A 89 6.62 24.46 -17.08
N PHE A 90 6.49 24.35 -18.39
CA PHE A 90 7.57 24.71 -19.32
C PHE A 90 7.98 26.17 -19.17
N PHE A 91 7.00 27.07 -19.09
CA PHE A 91 7.27 28.51 -19.02
C PHE A 91 7.83 28.95 -17.67
N ILE A 92 7.39 28.33 -16.57
CA ILE A 92 7.92 28.66 -15.23
C ILE A 92 9.30 28.06 -14.98
N GLU A 93 9.59 26.85 -15.50
CA GLU A 93 10.93 26.26 -15.43
C GLU A 93 11.93 27.07 -16.27
N LYS A 94 11.53 27.52 -17.47
CA LYS A 94 12.34 28.43 -18.29
C LYS A 94 12.65 29.74 -17.55
N TRP A 95 11.65 30.33 -16.90
CA TRP A 95 11.81 31.55 -16.10
C TRP A 95 12.85 31.37 -14.98
N PHE A 96 12.86 30.22 -14.30
CA PHE A 96 13.88 29.92 -13.29
C PHE A 96 15.27 29.67 -13.89
N HIS A 97 15.35 29.01 -15.04
CA HIS A 97 16.61 28.78 -15.74
C HIS A 97 17.29 30.06 -16.25
N GLU A 98 16.51 31.10 -16.54
CA GLU A 98 17.01 32.44 -16.90
C GLU A 98 17.56 33.23 -15.68
N GLY A 99 17.55 32.61 -14.49
CA GLY A 99 18.14 33.16 -13.26
C GLY A 99 17.17 33.97 -12.40
N HIS A 100 15.88 33.93 -12.72
CA HIS A 100 14.87 34.62 -11.93
C HIS A 100 14.46 33.78 -10.72
N ASN A 101 14.53 34.37 -9.52
CA ASN A 101 14.08 33.74 -8.27
C ASN A 101 12.80 34.38 -7.73
N THR A 102 12.00 34.98 -8.60
CA THR A 102 10.75 35.67 -8.23
C THR A 102 9.55 35.03 -8.90
N CYS A 103 8.40 35.12 -8.25
CA CYS A 103 7.11 34.77 -8.86
C CYS A 103 6.81 35.77 -10.00
N PRO A 104 6.60 35.32 -11.26
CA PRO A 104 6.37 36.23 -12.39
C PRO A 104 5.20 37.20 -12.19
N GLN A 105 4.13 36.74 -11.54
CA GLN A 105 2.90 37.52 -11.37
C GLN A 105 2.90 38.37 -10.08
N THR A 106 3.32 37.81 -8.95
CA THR A 106 3.30 38.54 -7.66
C THR A 106 4.58 39.34 -7.41
N LYS A 107 5.65 39.09 -8.18
CA LYS A 107 6.99 39.68 -8.04
C LYS A 107 7.65 39.41 -6.68
N GLU A 108 7.10 38.48 -5.89
CA GLU A 108 7.67 38.06 -4.62
C GLU A 108 8.90 37.18 -4.83
N VAL A 109 9.93 37.37 -4.02
CA VAL A 109 11.13 36.51 -4.02
C VAL A 109 10.75 35.16 -3.41
N LEU A 110 11.02 34.09 -4.17
CA LEU A 110 10.71 32.73 -3.78
C LEU A 110 11.82 32.19 -2.89
N THR A 111 11.46 31.72 -1.69
CA THR A 111 12.39 30.99 -0.81
C THR A 111 12.59 29.55 -1.26
N ASP A 112 11.67 29.02 -2.06
CA ASP A 112 11.66 27.66 -2.60
C ASP A 112 11.09 27.69 -4.03
N MET A 113 11.77 27.02 -4.97
CA MET A 113 11.40 26.90 -6.39
C MET A 113 10.68 25.58 -6.70
N THR A 114 10.30 24.82 -5.68
CA THR A 114 9.56 23.56 -5.84
C THR A 114 8.23 23.78 -6.56
N LEU A 115 8.01 23.01 -7.63
CA LEU A 115 6.80 23.05 -8.45
C LEU A 115 5.86 21.92 -8.06
N THR A 116 4.66 22.26 -7.55
CA THR A 116 3.65 21.27 -7.16
C THR A 116 2.63 21.07 -8.30
N PRO A 117 2.41 19.86 -8.84
CA PRO A 117 1.43 19.65 -9.91
C PRO A 117 -0.01 20.02 -9.50
N ASN A 118 -0.71 20.83 -10.32
CA ASN A 118 -2.11 21.19 -10.11
C ASN A 118 -3.04 20.26 -10.90
N ARG A 119 -3.18 19.01 -10.41
CA ARG A 119 -3.96 17.95 -11.08
C ARG A 119 -5.43 18.34 -11.29
N LEU A 120 -6.03 19.09 -10.36
CA LEU A 120 -7.41 19.56 -10.48
C LEU A 120 -7.58 20.50 -11.67
N LEU A 121 -6.68 21.49 -11.83
CA LEU A 121 -6.73 22.40 -12.97
C LEU A 121 -6.46 21.67 -14.28
N ARG A 122 -5.55 20.69 -14.29
CA ARG A 122 -5.26 19.85 -15.46
C ARG A 122 -6.51 19.08 -15.91
N SER A 123 -7.25 18.48 -14.99
CA SER A 123 -8.52 17.79 -15.29
C SER A 123 -9.58 18.77 -15.81
N MET A 124 -9.68 19.96 -15.24
CA MET A 124 -10.61 21.01 -15.71
C MET A 124 -10.30 21.49 -17.13
N ILE A 125 -9.01 21.69 -17.45
CA ILE A 125 -8.56 22.10 -18.78
C ILE A 125 -8.84 20.99 -19.81
N SER A 126 -8.56 19.74 -19.43
CA SER A 126 -8.83 18.57 -20.28
C SER A 126 -10.31 18.45 -20.61
N GLN A 127 -11.19 18.58 -19.61
CA GLN A 127 -12.64 18.56 -19.81
C GLN A 127 -13.11 19.74 -20.68
N TRP A 128 -12.61 20.95 -20.42
CA TRP A 128 -12.96 22.12 -21.23
C TRP A 128 -12.58 21.93 -22.70
N CYS A 129 -11.43 21.33 -22.98
CA CYS A 129 -10.99 21.05 -24.34
C CYS A 129 -11.88 20.01 -25.04
N LEU A 130 -12.27 18.94 -24.34
CA LEU A 130 -13.24 17.96 -24.85
C LEU A 130 -14.58 18.60 -25.20
N ASP A 131 -15.12 19.41 -24.30
CA ASP A 131 -16.41 20.08 -24.47
C ASP A 131 -16.40 21.08 -25.64
N ASN A 132 -15.24 21.70 -25.91
CA ASN A 132 -15.07 22.73 -26.93
C ASN A 132 -14.46 22.18 -28.24
N ARG A 133 -14.28 20.87 -28.36
CA ARG A 133 -13.60 20.20 -29.50
C ARG A 133 -12.22 20.80 -29.82
N PHE A 134 -11.54 21.24 -28.78
CA PHE A 134 -10.17 21.71 -28.85
C PHE A 134 -9.28 20.49 -28.63
N GLU A 135 -8.48 20.11 -29.62
CA GLU A 135 -7.46 19.08 -29.41
C GLU A 135 -6.38 19.69 -28.51
N LEU A 136 -6.25 19.20 -27.27
CA LEU A 136 -5.00 19.40 -26.55
C LEU A 136 -3.93 18.74 -27.41
N PRO A 137 -2.87 19.47 -27.80
CA PRO A 137 -1.65 18.80 -28.22
C PRO A 137 -1.30 17.83 -27.09
N ARG A 138 -1.28 16.52 -27.36
CA ARG A 138 -0.66 15.56 -26.45
C ARG A 138 0.70 16.16 -26.08
N LEU A 139 0.99 16.27 -24.79
CA LEU A 139 2.30 16.76 -24.36
C LEU A 139 3.33 15.88 -25.07
N SER A 140 4.07 16.41 -26.03
CA SER A 140 5.22 15.73 -26.65
C SER A 140 6.27 15.36 -25.60
N TYR A 141 6.19 16.01 -24.43
CA TYR A 141 6.91 15.67 -23.22
C TYR A 141 6.49 14.33 -22.60
N GLU A 142 5.34 13.73 -22.89
CA GLU A 142 5.04 12.38 -22.35
C GLU A 142 5.86 11.31 -23.05
N GLU A 143 6.18 11.44 -24.35
CA GLU A 143 7.08 10.52 -25.05
C GLU A 143 8.56 10.92 -24.88
N GLU A 144 8.89 12.22 -24.83
CA GLU A 144 10.27 12.69 -24.63
C GLU A 144 10.73 12.59 -23.16
N VAL A 145 9.87 12.84 -22.16
CA VAL A 145 10.21 12.65 -20.74
C VAL A 145 10.20 11.17 -20.37
N ASP A 146 9.30 10.33 -20.94
CA ASP A 146 9.40 8.88 -20.78
C ASP A 146 10.72 8.36 -21.38
N ASN A 147 11.12 8.81 -22.57
CA ASN A 147 12.41 8.44 -23.15
C ASN A 147 13.63 8.95 -22.36
N VAL A 148 13.59 10.18 -21.86
CA VAL A 148 14.69 10.75 -21.06
C VAL A 148 14.79 10.06 -19.70
N THR A 149 13.66 9.75 -19.06
CA THR A 149 13.65 9.05 -17.76
C THR A 149 14.00 7.57 -17.91
N GLU A 150 13.55 6.90 -18.97
CA GLU A 150 13.97 5.54 -19.32
C GLU A 150 15.46 5.48 -19.67
N SER A 151 15.95 6.42 -20.47
CA SER A 151 17.38 6.54 -20.77
C SER A 151 18.20 6.85 -19.52
N HIS A 152 17.65 7.63 -18.59
CA HIS A 152 18.31 7.90 -17.30
C HIS A 152 18.38 6.63 -16.44
N LEU A 153 17.29 5.86 -16.33
CA LEU A 153 17.32 4.57 -15.65
C LEU A 153 18.33 3.63 -16.28
N ASP A 154 18.33 3.51 -17.61
CA ASP A 154 19.27 2.65 -18.34
C ASP A 154 20.72 3.07 -18.09
N ALA A 155 21.03 4.38 -18.12
CA ALA A 155 22.35 4.91 -17.81
C ALA A 155 22.81 4.58 -16.38
N LEU A 156 21.91 4.68 -15.39
CA LEU A 156 22.22 4.32 -14.00
C LEU A 156 22.46 2.83 -13.84
N LEU A 157 21.63 2.00 -14.45
CA LEU A 157 21.83 0.54 -14.45
C LEU A 157 23.14 0.14 -15.13
N ASN A 158 23.52 0.80 -16.23
CA ASN A 158 24.79 0.55 -16.90
C ASN A 158 26.00 0.97 -16.03
N ARG A 159 25.88 2.04 -15.23
CA ARG A 159 26.92 2.42 -14.25
C ARG A 159 27.13 1.37 -13.16
N LEU A 160 26.08 0.64 -12.75
CA LEU A 160 26.21 -0.51 -11.82
C LEU A 160 27.02 -1.68 -12.41
N MET A 161 27.13 -1.76 -13.74
CA MET A 161 27.91 -2.76 -14.45
C MET A 161 29.39 -2.36 -14.59
N SER A 162 29.78 -1.15 -14.18
CA SER A 162 31.17 -0.69 -14.26
C SER A 162 32.12 -1.53 -13.41
N SER A 163 33.42 -1.50 -13.70
CA SER A 163 34.44 -2.17 -12.88
C SER A 163 34.78 -1.39 -11.60
N SER A 164 34.42 -0.10 -11.53
CA SER A 164 34.75 0.79 -10.40
C SER A 164 33.69 0.70 -9.30
N LEU A 165 34.10 0.27 -8.10
CA LEU A 165 33.21 0.23 -6.93
C LEU A 165 32.63 1.62 -6.60
N ILE A 166 33.40 2.69 -6.80
CA ILE A 166 32.94 4.07 -6.55
C ILE A 166 31.75 4.39 -7.46
N VAL A 167 31.88 4.10 -8.75
CA VAL A 167 30.81 4.36 -9.74
C VAL A 167 29.57 3.52 -9.44
N LYS A 168 29.74 2.26 -9.00
CA LYS A 168 28.62 1.43 -8.54
C LYS A 168 27.91 2.03 -7.32
N LYS A 169 28.66 2.49 -6.31
CA LYS A 169 28.09 3.12 -5.10
C LYS A 169 27.33 4.40 -5.44
N GLU A 170 27.89 5.26 -6.27
CA GLU A 170 27.22 6.49 -6.71
C GLU A 170 25.92 6.20 -7.45
N ALA A 171 25.96 5.26 -8.40
CA ALA A 171 24.77 4.88 -9.16
C ALA A 171 23.68 4.23 -8.29
N ALA A 172 24.06 3.36 -7.34
CA ALA A 172 23.11 2.75 -6.41
C ALA A 172 22.44 3.79 -5.51
N LYS A 173 23.22 4.74 -4.99
CA LYS A 173 22.71 5.84 -4.16
C LYS A 173 21.74 6.73 -4.95
N GLU A 174 22.10 7.08 -6.18
CA GLU A 174 21.25 7.89 -7.06
C GLU A 174 19.94 7.14 -7.40
N LEU A 175 20.01 5.84 -7.71
CA LEU A 175 18.83 4.99 -7.90
C LEU A 175 17.91 4.97 -6.67
N ARG A 176 18.48 4.81 -5.47
CA ARG A 176 17.72 4.88 -4.22
C ARG A 176 17.03 6.22 -4.06
N GLU A 177 17.72 7.33 -4.31
CA GLU A 177 17.18 8.68 -4.15
C GLU A 177 16.07 8.99 -5.18
N THR A 178 16.29 8.65 -6.45
CA THR A 178 15.32 8.89 -7.53
C THR A 178 14.08 8.02 -7.37
N THR A 179 14.23 6.73 -7.05
CA THR A 179 13.08 5.84 -6.77
C THR A 179 12.34 6.24 -5.50
N ARG A 180 12.98 6.89 -4.53
CA ARG A 180 12.27 7.40 -3.35
C ARG A 180 11.31 8.54 -3.71
N CYS A 181 11.71 9.42 -4.64
CA CYS A 181 11.01 10.68 -4.90
C CYS A 181 10.09 10.68 -6.13
N SER A 182 10.24 9.73 -7.07
CA SER A 182 9.43 9.68 -8.30
C SER A 182 8.69 8.36 -8.44
N HIS A 183 7.38 8.45 -8.65
CA HIS A 183 6.51 7.30 -8.92
C HIS A 183 6.69 6.81 -10.36
N GLU A 184 6.81 7.74 -11.31
CA GLU A 184 7.04 7.49 -12.73
C GLU A 184 8.35 6.72 -12.92
N PHE A 185 9.41 7.12 -12.21
CA PHE A 185 10.70 6.43 -12.27
C PHE A 185 10.64 4.99 -11.73
N ARG A 186 9.78 4.71 -10.74
CA ARG A 186 9.55 3.32 -10.29
C ARG A 186 8.90 2.49 -11.38
N ALA A 187 7.89 3.03 -12.07
CA ALA A 187 7.13 2.33 -13.10
C ALA A 187 8.00 1.87 -14.30
N LEU A 188 9.13 2.53 -14.54
CA LEU A 188 10.07 2.17 -15.60
C LEU A 188 10.71 0.79 -15.40
N PHE A 189 10.82 0.30 -14.16
CA PHE A 189 11.44 -1.00 -13.90
C PHE A 189 10.68 -2.16 -14.53
N ALA A 190 9.34 -2.13 -14.55
CA ALA A 190 8.53 -3.12 -15.27
C ALA A 190 8.61 -2.96 -16.80
N LYS A 191 8.89 -1.75 -17.30
CA LYS A 191 8.98 -1.48 -18.74
C LYS A 191 10.33 -1.90 -19.33
N LEU A 192 11.42 -1.67 -18.61
CA LEU A 192 12.79 -1.88 -19.10
C LEU A 192 13.25 -3.34 -18.84
N PRO A 193 13.49 -4.15 -19.88
CA PRO A 193 13.86 -5.55 -19.71
C PRO A 193 15.19 -5.71 -18.95
N GLY A 194 15.24 -6.70 -18.06
CA GLY A 194 16.43 -7.01 -17.26
C GLY A 194 16.83 -5.90 -16.27
N SER A 195 15.97 -4.93 -16.01
CA SER A 195 16.25 -3.82 -15.08
C SER A 195 16.59 -4.33 -13.68
N VAL A 196 15.81 -5.27 -13.15
CA VAL A 196 16.01 -5.89 -11.84
C VAL A 196 17.30 -6.72 -11.80
N GLU A 197 17.64 -7.43 -12.88
CA GLU A 197 18.89 -8.19 -12.96
C GLU A 197 20.11 -7.28 -12.93
N ARG A 198 20.10 -6.20 -13.72
CA ARG A 198 21.16 -5.20 -13.74
C ARG A 198 21.30 -4.46 -12.42
N LEU A 199 20.17 -4.18 -11.75
CA LEU A 199 20.16 -3.60 -10.40
C LEU A 199 20.89 -4.49 -9.39
N LEU A 200 20.67 -5.80 -9.45
CA LEU A 200 21.24 -6.76 -8.50
C LEU A 200 22.64 -7.25 -8.86
N HIS A 201 23.12 -6.99 -10.08
CA HIS A 201 24.42 -7.46 -10.56
C HIS A 201 25.59 -7.16 -9.61
N PRO A 202 25.69 -5.99 -8.94
CA PRO A 202 26.76 -5.75 -7.97
C PRO A 202 26.77 -6.74 -6.80
N LEU A 203 25.61 -7.20 -6.34
CA LEU A 203 25.48 -8.14 -5.21
C LEU A 203 25.95 -9.56 -5.57
N ILE A 204 26.00 -9.87 -6.86
CA ILE A 204 26.38 -11.19 -7.39
C ILE A 204 27.83 -11.19 -7.86
N SER A 205 28.23 -10.12 -8.54
CA SER A 205 29.56 -9.98 -9.14
C SER A 205 30.65 -9.63 -8.13
N ILE A 206 30.30 -8.94 -7.05
CA ILE A 206 31.22 -8.62 -5.97
C ILE A 206 31.14 -9.77 -4.95
N GLY A 207 32.26 -10.45 -4.71
CA GLY A 207 32.31 -11.49 -3.68
C GLY A 207 31.87 -10.94 -2.32
N LYS A 208 31.22 -11.76 -1.49
CA LYS A 208 30.63 -11.32 -0.20
C LYS A 208 31.59 -10.57 0.72
N VAL A 209 32.89 -10.87 0.65
CA VAL A 209 33.93 -10.24 1.48
C VAL A 209 34.23 -8.80 1.04
N ASP A 210 34.09 -8.51 -0.25
CA ASP A 210 34.40 -7.21 -0.84
C ASP A 210 33.16 -6.32 -1.02
N LEU A 211 31.98 -6.85 -0.70
CA LEU A 211 30.73 -6.13 -0.82
C LEU A 211 30.58 -5.11 0.30
N HIS A 212 30.57 -3.83 -0.07
CA HIS A 212 30.39 -2.74 0.87
C HIS A 212 28.95 -2.73 1.43
N PRO A 213 28.74 -2.65 2.76
CA PRO A 213 27.40 -2.62 3.36
C PRO A 213 26.47 -1.54 2.79
N ASP A 214 26.95 -0.29 2.63
CA ASP A 214 26.16 0.78 2.01
C ASP A 214 25.63 0.42 0.61
N LEU A 215 26.44 -0.27 -0.21
CA LEU A 215 26.02 -0.65 -1.56
C LEU A 215 24.88 -1.67 -1.48
N GLN A 216 24.96 -2.62 -0.55
CA GLN A 216 23.88 -3.58 -0.32
C GLN A 216 22.61 -2.88 0.17
N GLU A 217 22.74 -1.95 1.12
CA GLU A 217 21.61 -1.17 1.62
C GLU A 217 20.94 -0.35 0.52
N ASP A 218 21.71 0.35 -0.31
CA ASP A 218 21.16 1.17 -1.38
C ASP A 218 20.40 0.33 -2.41
N LEU A 219 20.92 -0.84 -2.78
CA LEU A 219 20.28 -1.74 -3.74
C LEU A 219 19.01 -2.40 -3.16
N ILE A 220 19.05 -2.88 -1.90
CA ILE A 220 17.87 -3.46 -1.25
C ILE A 220 16.80 -2.40 -0.98
N THR A 221 17.20 -1.17 -0.64
CA THR A 221 16.27 -0.05 -0.49
C THR A 221 15.64 0.33 -1.84
N THR A 222 16.39 0.24 -2.93
CA THR A 222 15.85 0.44 -4.28
C THR A 222 14.80 -0.63 -4.61
N ILE A 223 15.06 -1.90 -4.28
CA ILE A 223 14.08 -3.00 -4.40
C ILE A 223 12.81 -2.69 -3.58
N LEU A 224 12.95 -2.23 -2.34
CA LEU A 224 11.82 -1.78 -1.53
C LEU A 224 11.05 -0.67 -2.25
N ASN A 225 11.72 0.40 -2.68
CA ASN A 225 11.06 1.55 -3.30
C ASN A 225 10.26 1.14 -4.55
N ILE A 226 10.81 0.26 -5.40
CA ILE A 226 10.12 -0.18 -6.61
C ILE A 226 9.01 -1.18 -6.32
N SER A 227 9.11 -1.97 -5.23
CA SER A 227 8.09 -2.95 -4.84
C SER A 227 6.75 -2.32 -4.42
N VAL A 228 6.79 -1.07 -3.96
CA VAL A 228 5.58 -0.31 -3.59
C VAL A 228 4.67 -0.11 -4.79
N PHE A 229 5.21 -0.03 -6.00
CA PHE A 229 4.42 0.13 -7.22
C PHE A 229 3.82 -1.21 -7.69
N ASP A 230 2.52 -1.23 -8.00
CA ASP A 230 1.78 -2.48 -8.28
C ASP A 230 2.29 -3.23 -9.51
N ASP A 231 2.51 -2.55 -10.63
CA ASP A 231 2.96 -3.18 -11.88
C ASP A 231 4.37 -3.79 -11.76
N ASN A 232 5.16 -3.34 -10.80
CA ASN A 232 6.49 -3.88 -10.54
C ASN A 232 6.47 -5.18 -9.71
N LYS A 233 5.41 -5.45 -8.94
CA LYS A 233 5.45 -6.50 -7.92
C LYS A 233 5.77 -7.87 -8.52
N GLU A 234 5.08 -8.23 -9.60
CA GLU A 234 5.30 -9.52 -10.28
C GLU A 234 6.66 -9.52 -10.96
N HIS A 235 6.99 -8.47 -11.72
CA HIS A 235 8.27 -8.35 -12.41
C HIS A 235 9.49 -8.48 -11.48
N VAL A 236 9.40 -7.93 -10.28
CA VAL A 236 10.45 -8.03 -9.26
C VAL A 236 10.62 -9.48 -8.78
N VAL A 237 9.53 -10.20 -8.52
CA VAL A 237 9.59 -11.58 -8.01
C VAL A 237 9.87 -12.62 -9.11
N GLU A 238 9.58 -12.30 -10.37
CA GLU A 238 9.97 -13.10 -11.53
C GLU A 238 11.49 -13.27 -11.62
N ASN A 239 12.26 -12.28 -11.15
CA ASN A 239 13.70 -12.42 -11.07
C ASN A 239 14.10 -13.40 -9.95
N PRO A 240 14.74 -14.54 -10.29
CA PRO A 240 15.01 -15.62 -9.34
C PRO A 240 16.01 -15.24 -8.24
N LEU A 241 16.72 -14.12 -8.38
CA LEU A 241 17.74 -13.65 -7.44
C LEU A 241 17.14 -12.80 -6.32
N VAL A 242 15.99 -12.16 -6.54
CA VAL A 242 15.39 -11.23 -5.57
C VAL A 242 15.04 -11.92 -4.25
N LEU A 243 14.28 -13.01 -4.29
CA LEU A 243 13.83 -13.67 -3.05
C LEU A 243 14.99 -14.26 -2.23
N PRO A 244 15.97 -14.98 -2.82
CA PRO A 244 17.16 -15.41 -2.08
C PRO A 244 17.93 -14.27 -1.43
N LEU A 245 18.12 -13.15 -2.14
CA LEU A 245 18.83 -11.99 -1.61
C LEU A 245 18.08 -11.33 -0.46
N LEU A 246 16.76 -11.14 -0.59
CA LEU A 246 15.94 -10.59 0.50
C LEU A 246 15.97 -11.51 1.72
N ILE A 247 15.88 -12.84 1.53
CA ILE A 247 15.98 -13.82 2.62
C ILE A 247 17.36 -13.76 3.29
N GLU A 248 18.44 -13.65 2.53
CA GLU A 248 19.79 -13.47 3.07
C GLU A 248 19.88 -12.18 3.91
N SER A 249 19.32 -11.08 3.41
CA SER A 249 19.25 -9.81 4.14
C SER A 249 18.45 -9.91 5.45
N LEU A 250 17.42 -10.76 5.53
CA LEU A 250 16.71 -11.01 6.80
C LEU A 250 17.56 -11.76 7.84
N GLN A 251 18.50 -12.60 7.40
CA GLN A 251 19.31 -13.45 8.28
C GLN A 251 20.58 -12.75 8.77
N HIS A 252 21.21 -11.96 7.90
CA HIS A 252 22.56 -11.46 8.10
C HIS A 252 22.68 -9.94 7.97
N GLY A 253 21.57 -9.23 7.74
CA GLY A 253 21.58 -7.79 7.55
C GLY A 253 21.71 -6.99 8.85
N SER A 254 22.07 -5.71 8.70
CA SER A 254 21.86 -4.71 9.74
C SER A 254 20.37 -4.56 10.07
N ILE A 255 20.04 -3.81 11.13
CA ILE A 255 18.65 -3.53 11.49
C ILE A 255 17.93 -2.83 10.33
N GLU A 256 18.59 -1.86 9.71
CA GLU A 256 18.09 -1.09 8.57
C GLU A 256 17.91 -1.97 7.34
N LEU A 257 18.91 -2.80 7.01
CA LEU A 257 18.82 -3.71 5.88
C LEU A 257 17.72 -4.75 6.06
N THR A 258 17.58 -5.29 7.28
CA THR A 258 16.52 -6.22 7.65
C THR A 258 15.15 -5.55 7.55
N ALA A 259 15.02 -4.31 8.03
CA ALA A 259 13.80 -3.52 7.94
C ALA A 259 13.40 -3.27 6.48
N ASN A 260 14.34 -2.89 5.62
CA ASN A 260 14.06 -2.66 4.21
C ASN A 260 13.68 -3.96 3.48
N ALA A 261 14.39 -5.05 3.78
CA ALA A 261 14.11 -6.35 3.17
C ALA A 261 12.73 -6.90 3.58
N VAL A 262 12.36 -6.81 4.87
CA VAL A 262 11.03 -7.29 5.32
C VAL A 262 9.91 -6.40 4.80
N ALA A 263 10.12 -5.08 4.72
CA ALA A 263 9.15 -4.16 4.12
C ALA A 263 8.97 -4.44 2.62
N ALA A 264 10.03 -4.81 1.90
CA ALA A 264 9.94 -5.19 0.49
C ALA A 264 9.14 -6.48 0.33
N ILE A 265 9.42 -7.51 1.15
CA ILE A 265 8.65 -8.76 1.15
C ILE A 265 7.18 -8.50 1.45
N TYR A 266 6.89 -7.65 2.45
CA TYR A 266 5.53 -7.25 2.79
C TYR A 266 4.84 -6.58 1.60
N SER A 267 5.49 -5.63 0.93
CA SER A 267 4.92 -4.94 -0.23
C SER A 267 4.67 -5.88 -1.42
N LEU A 268 5.64 -6.73 -1.74
CA LEU A 268 5.53 -7.70 -2.83
C LEU A 268 4.45 -8.76 -2.55
N SER A 269 4.13 -9.04 -1.28
CA SER A 269 3.11 -10.02 -0.88
C SER A 269 1.67 -9.65 -1.25
N PHE A 270 1.42 -8.41 -1.69
CA PHE A 270 0.09 -7.98 -2.12
C PHE A 270 -0.33 -8.53 -3.49
N SER A 271 0.60 -8.98 -4.34
CA SER A 271 0.27 -9.71 -5.57
C SER A 271 -0.01 -11.20 -5.28
N GLU A 272 -1.12 -11.72 -5.81
CA GLU A 272 -1.47 -13.15 -5.67
C GLU A 272 -0.44 -14.08 -6.32
N ALA A 273 0.12 -13.70 -7.48
CA ALA A 273 1.14 -14.49 -8.16
C ALA A 273 2.40 -14.64 -7.29
N ASN A 274 2.79 -13.55 -6.61
CA ASN A 274 3.96 -13.53 -5.74
C ASN A 274 3.79 -14.41 -4.49
N LYS A 275 2.60 -14.43 -3.88
CA LYS A 275 2.35 -15.21 -2.65
C LYS A 275 2.70 -16.69 -2.85
N ILE A 276 2.33 -17.27 -3.99
CA ILE A 276 2.61 -18.68 -4.30
C ILE A 276 4.13 -18.92 -4.41
N THR A 277 4.82 -18.05 -5.14
CA THR A 277 6.28 -18.14 -5.35
C THR A 277 7.06 -17.97 -4.04
N MET A 278 6.71 -16.96 -3.24
CA MET A 278 7.30 -16.73 -1.92
C MET A 278 7.10 -17.90 -0.96
N GLY A 279 5.93 -18.55 -1.01
CA GLY A 279 5.68 -19.75 -0.22
C GLY A 279 6.61 -20.90 -0.60
N LYS A 280 6.95 -21.08 -1.88
CA LYS A 280 7.81 -22.18 -2.36
C LYS A 280 9.27 -22.04 -1.93
N VAL A 281 9.78 -20.81 -1.77
CA VAL A 281 11.19 -20.56 -1.40
C VAL A 281 11.47 -20.68 0.11
N GLY A 282 10.48 -21.07 0.92
CA GLY A 282 10.69 -21.30 2.35
C GLY A 282 10.83 -20.01 3.17
N ILE A 283 10.19 -18.91 2.75
CA ILE A 283 10.31 -17.59 3.40
C ILE A 283 9.79 -17.57 4.85
N PHE A 284 8.81 -18.43 5.17
CA PHE A 284 8.14 -18.43 6.47
C PHE A 284 9.08 -18.59 7.67
N LYS A 285 10.06 -19.50 7.59
CA LYS A 285 11.03 -19.70 8.68
C LYS A 285 11.74 -18.39 9.07
N HIS A 286 12.08 -17.57 8.08
CA HIS A 286 12.78 -16.31 8.25
C HIS A 286 11.87 -15.21 8.79
N LEU A 287 10.67 -15.08 8.24
CA LEU A 287 9.67 -14.12 8.76
C LEU A 287 9.27 -14.45 10.21
N ILE A 288 9.13 -15.74 10.53
CA ILE A 288 8.78 -16.19 11.89
C ILE A 288 9.86 -15.81 12.89
N SER A 289 11.15 -15.94 12.54
CA SER A 289 12.24 -15.51 13.43
C SER A 289 12.22 -14.02 13.74
N LEU A 290 11.65 -13.20 12.85
CA LEU A 290 11.53 -11.75 13.05
C LEU A 290 10.38 -11.34 13.99
N LEU A 291 9.48 -12.27 14.36
CA LEU A 291 8.45 -12.00 15.34
C LEU A 291 9.02 -11.77 16.75
N ASP A 292 10.15 -12.39 17.07
CA ASP A 292 10.86 -12.22 18.35
C ASP A 292 11.94 -11.10 18.27
N TYR A 293 11.96 -10.29 17.20
CA TYR A 293 12.98 -9.27 16.96
C TYR A 293 12.76 -8.00 17.81
N ALA A 294 13.85 -7.36 18.25
CA ALA A 294 13.78 -6.21 19.16
C ALA A 294 13.33 -4.89 18.50
N HIS A 295 13.12 -4.87 17.18
CA HIS A 295 12.75 -3.67 16.42
C HIS A 295 11.26 -3.70 16.01
N PRO A 296 10.39 -2.83 16.59
CA PRO A 296 8.94 -2.91 16.41
C PRO A 296 8.47 -2.84 14.96
N GLY A 297 9.12 -2.03 14.12
CA GLY A 297 8.79 -1.92 12.69
C GLY A 297 9.05 -3.23 11.93
N VAL A 298 10.15 -3.91 12.24
CA VAL A 298 10.53 -5.18 11.61
C VAL A 298 9.53 -6.26 12.00
N THR A 299 9.20 -6.34 13.30
CA THR A 299 8.22 -7.29 13.82
C THR A 299 6.84 -7.09 13.20
N ARG A 300 6.40 -5.82 13.07
CA ARG A 300 5.12 -5.46 12.45
C ARG A 300 5.05 -5.86 10.98
N ASP A 301 6.08 -5.54 10.23
CA ASP A 301 6.12 -5.81 8.79
C ASP A 301 6.25 -7.33 8.55
N ALA A 302 7.01 -8.05 9.39
CA ALA A 302 7.09 -9.51 9.35
C ALA A 302 5.72 -10.16 9.63
N GLY A 303 5.01 -9.76 10.69
CA GLY A 303 3.68 -10.26 10.99
C GLY A 303 2.66 -9.94 9.88
N SER A 304 2.77 -8.76 9.26
CA SER A 304 1.89 -8.36 8.16
C SER A 304 2.18 -9.14 6.88
N ALA A 305 3.45 -9.39 6.57
CA ALA A 305 3.85 -10.26 5.46
C ALA A 305 3.34 -11.70 5.67
N ILE A 306 3.50 -12.27 6.87
CA ILE A 306 2.98 -13.61 7.19
C ILE A 306 1.45 -13.65 6.99
N TYR A 307 0.73 -12.65 7.49
CA TYR A 307 -0.72 -12.54 7.31
C TYR A 307 -1.11 -12.53 5.84
N ASN A 308 -0.51 -11.65 5.04
CA ASN A 308 -0.79 -11.54 3.61
C ASN A 308 -0.49 -12.84 2.87
N LEU A 309 0.65 -13.48 3.13
CA LEU A 309 1.02 -14.75 2.51
C LEU A 309 0.07 -15.88 2.87
N CYS A 310 -0.47 -15.90 4.09
CA CYS A 310 -1.43 -16.92 4.58
C CYS A 310 -2.87 -16.71 4.09
N THR A 311 -3.17 -15.58 3.43
CA THR A 311 -4.47 -15.43 2.74
C THR A 311 -4.65 -16.50 1.66
N THR A 312 -3.56 -16.88 0.99
CA THR A 312 -3.45 -18.02 0.06
C THR A 312 -3.44 -19.36 0.81
N VAL A 313 -4.32 -20.29 0.42
CA VAL A 313 -4.54 -21.57 1.14
C VAL A 313 -3.28 -22.46 1.13
N GLU A 314 -2.61 -22.56 -0.01
CA GLU A 314 -1.41 -23.37 -0.24
C GLU A 314 -0.22 -22.96 0.64
N ASN A 315 -0.26 -21.74 1.16
CA ASN A 315 0.78 -21.21 2.03
C ASN A 315 0.52 -21.50 3.51
N ARG A 316 -0.72 -21.81 3.88
CA ARG A 316 -1.11 -22.08 5.28
C ARG A 316 -0.38 -23.31 5.81
N GLU A 317 -0.38 -24.41 5.05
CA GLU A 317 0.34 -25.63 5.43
C GLU A 317 1.85 -25.37 5.57
N LYS A 318 2.44 -24.57 4.67
CA LYS A 318 3.88 -24.22 4.72
C LYS A 318 4.22 -23.37 5.94
N ALA A 319 3.35 -22.43 6.30
CA ALA A 319 3.50 -21.60 7.48
C ALA A 319 3.40 -22.44 8.76
N VAL A 320 2.42 -23.35 8.84
CA VAL A 320 2.25 -24.32 9.94
C VAL A 320 3.48 -25.21 10.05
N GLY A 321 3.93 -25.81 8.96
CA GLY A 321 5.15 -26.63 8.92
C GLY A 321 6.43 -25.88 9.31
N SER A 322 6.43 -24.55 9.21
CA SER A 322 7.53 -23.68 9.64
C SER A 322 7.42 -23.23 11.10
N GLY A 323 6.40 -23.67 11.85
CA GLY A 323 6.22 -23.40 13.27
C GLY A 323 5.57 -22.04 13.60
N VAL A 324 4.75 -21.51 12.69
CA VAL A 324 4.10 -20.19 12.88
C VAL A 324 3.17 -20.15 14.10
N VAL A 325 2.47 -21.26 14.40
CA VAL A 325 1.52 -21.34 15.53
C VAL A 325 2.25 -21.17 16.84
N ALA A 326 3.32 -21.95 17.06
CA ALA A 326 4.15 -21.82 18.26
C ALA A 326 4.75 -20.42 18.42
N ALA A 327 5.19 -19.79 17.33
CA ALA A 327 5.74 -18.44 17.37
C ALA A 327 4.70 -17.38 17.73
N ILE A 328 3.48 -17.51 17.21
CA ILE A 328 2.38 -16.61 17.54
C ILE A 328 2.04 -16.68 19.02
N PHE A 329 1.92 -17.87 19.62
CA PHE A 329 1.59 -17.97 21.06
C PHE A 329 2.68 -17.40 21.96
N ARG A 330 3.96 -17.51 21.58
CA ARG A 330 5.06 -16.84 22.31
C ARG A 330 4.94 -15.31 22.26
N ASN A 331 4.46 -14.76 21.14
CA ASN A 331 4.44 -13.33 20.89
C ASN A 331 3.16 -12.63 21.37
N ILE A 332 1.99 -13.27 21.27
CA ILE A 332 0.73 -12.75 21.80
C ILE A 332 0.82 -12.52 23.32
N ALA A 333 1.59 -13.34 24.03
CA ALA A 333 1.80 -13.18 25.47
C ALA A 333 2.70 -11.98 25.84
N ARG A 334 3.48 -11.45 24.89
CA ARG A 334 4.54 -10.46 25.13
C ARG A 334 4.26 -9.09 24.53
N SER A 335 3.58 -9.03 23.38
CA SER A 335 3.43 -7.81 22.59
C SER A 335 1.97 -7.50 22.29
N LEU A 336 1.45 -6.43 22.88
CA LEU A 336 0.07 -5.95 22.69
C LEU A 336 -0.16 -5.36 21.28
N LEU A 337 0.87 -4.78 20.67
CA LEU A 337 0.75 -4.01 19.42
C LEU A 337 0.43 -4.87 18.20
N LEU A 338 0.75 -6.17 18.23
CA LEU A 338 0.55 -7.08 17.09
C LEU A 338 -0.53 -8.14 17.35
N VAL A 339 -1.20 -8.08 18.50
CA VAL A 339 -2.18 -9.11 18.91
C VAL A 339 -3.26 -9.31 17.84
N ASP A 340 -3.84 -8.24 17.29
CA ASP A 340 -4.89 -8.35 16.26
C ASP A 340 -4.39 -9.11 15.02
N LYS A 341 -3.19 -8.78 14.54
CA LYS A 341 -2.60 -9.42 13.36
C LYS A 341 -2.27 -10.88 13.62
N LEU A 342 -1.67 -11.18 14.76
CA LEU A 342 -1.28 -12.54 15.13
C LEU A 342 -2.52 -13.44 15.35
N ILE A 343 -3.57 -12.93 16.00
CA ILE A 343 -4.85 -13.64 16.12
C ILE A 343 -5.53 -13.82 14.75
N SER A 344 -5.46 -12.81 13.88
CA SER A 344 -5.96 -12.93 12.50
C SER A 344 -5.25 -14.03 11.71
N ILE A 345 -3.94 -14.22 11.91
CA ILE A 345 -3.19 -15.33 11.30
C ILE A 345 -3.70 -16.67 11.83
N LEU A 346 -3.86 -16.84 13.15
CA LEU A 346 -4.41 -18.09 13.71
C LEU A 346 -5.79 -18.41 13.12
N ALA A 347 -6.67 -17.41 13.00
CA ALA A 347 -8.00 -17.60 12.40
C ALA A 347 -7.94 -18.06 10.93
N LEU A 348 -6.98 -17.57 10.12
CA LEU A 348 -6.77 -18.05 8.75
C LEU A 348 -6.29 -19.52 8.73
N LEU A 349 -5.41 -19.89 9.67
CA LEU A 349 -4.82 -21.21 9.75
C LEU A 349 -5.80 -22.28 10.24
N CYS A 350 -6.90 -21.92 10.91
CA CYS A 350 -7.94 -22.85 11.36
C CYS A 350 -8.69 -23.60 10.23
N THR A 351 -8.32 -23.37 8.97
CA THR A 351 -8.76 -24.19 7.82
C THR A 351 -7.94 -25.47 7.64
N ASP A 352 -6.79 -25.58 8.32
CA ASP A 352 -5.90 -26.75 8.30
C ASP A 352 -5.99 -27.51 9.64
N VAL A 353 -6.28 -28.81 9.56
CA VAL A 353 -6.39 -29.69 10.75
C VAL A 353 -5.07 -29.76 11.51
N LYS A 354 -3.91 -29.77 10.82
CA LYS A 354 -2.59 -29.78 11.48
C LYS A 354 -2.39 -28.50 12.31
N ALA A 355 -2.88 -27.37 11.83
CA ALA A 355 -2.82 -26.12 12.57
C ALA A 355 -3.69 -26.18 13.83
N ILE A 356 -4.90 -26.74 13.72
CA ILE A 356 -5.80 -26.95 14.87
C ILE A 356 -5.13 -27.86 15.92
N ASP A 357 -4.55 -28.97 15.48
CA ASP A 357 -3.85 -29.91 16.37
C ASP A 357 -2.66 -29.24 17.07
N GLU A 358 -1.91 -28.39 16.35
CA GLU A 358 -0.82 -27.62 16.94
C GLU A 358 -1.32 -26.58 17.94
N MET A 359 -2.39 -25.84 17.61
CA MET A 359 -3.03 -24.88 18.53
C MET A 359 -3.52 -25.56 19.82
N CYS A 360 -4.05 -26.79 19.73
CA CYS A 360 -4.54 -27.55 20.89
C CYS A 360 -3.44 -27.96 21.87
N LYS A 361 -2.17 -27.94 21.46
CA LYS A 361 -1.01 -28.14 22.35
C LYS A 361 -0.74 -26.93 23.24
N PHE A 362 -1.37 -25.79 22.94
CA PHE A 362 -1.33 -24.57 23.73
C PHE A 362 -2.69 -24.36 24.43
N ASP A 363 -2.73 -23.49 25.45
CA ASP A 363 -3.96 -23.08 26.13
C ASP A 363 -4.80 -22.11 25.29
N VAL A 364 -5.10 -22.50 24.04
CA VAL A 364 -5.82 -21.69 23.05
C VAL A 364 -7.21 -21.30 23.53
N VAL A 365 -7.98 -22.22 24.14
CA VAL A 365 -9.34 -21.93 24.61
C VAL A 365 -9.35 -20.84 25.69
N PRO A 366 -8.65 -20.99 26.84
CA PRO A 366 -8.57 -19.92 27.84
C PRO A 366 -8.03 -18.61 27.28
N CYS A 367 -7.03 -18.69 26.40
CA CYS A 367 -6.41 -17.51 25.79
C CYS A 367 -7.41 -16.71 24.93
N MET A 368 -8.15 -17.36 24.03
CA MET A 368 -9.13 -16.69 23.16
C MET A 368 -10.31 -16.13 23.97
N LEU A 369 -10.80 -16.85 24.97
CA LEU A 369 -11.88 -16.40 25.84
C LEU A 369 -11.49 -15.16 26.65
N ARG A 370 -10.25 -15.12 27.17
CA ARG A 370 -9.70 -13.92 27.79
C ARG A 370 -9.69 -12.73 26.83
N PHE A 371 -9.19 -12.90 25.61
CA PHE A 371 -9.20 -11.82 24.61
C PHE A 371 -10.60 -11.32 24.27
N ILE A 372 -11.60 -12.21 24.18
CA ILE A 372 -12.99 -11.81 23.94
C ILE A 372 -13.50 -10.88 25.05
N ARG A 373 -13.15 -11.16 26.31
CA ARG A 373 -13.57 -10.35 27.47
C ARG A 373 -12.82 -9.02 27.57
N GLU A 374 -11.53 -9.01 27.28
CA GLU A 374 -10.65 -7.85 27.56
C GLU A 374 -10.55 -6.86 26.40
N THR A 375 -10.84 -7.26 25.17
CA THR A 375 -10.70 -6.37 24.01
C THR A 375 -11.97 -5.58 23.71
N GLU A 376 -11.81 -4.37 23.21
CA GLU A 376 -12.90 -3.59 22.60
C GLU A 376 -13.01 -3.83 21.09
N SER A 377 -11.99 -4.44 20.47
CA SER A 377 -11.95 -4.66 19.02
C SER A 377 -12.90 -5.79 18.59
N GLN A 378 -13.93 -5.42 17.82
CA GLN A 378 -14.87 -6.39 17.23
C GLN A 378 -14.17 -7.38 16.28
N ARG A 379 -13.09 -6.96 15.62
CA ARG A 379 -12.29 -7.83 14.74
C ARG A 379 -11.58 -8.93 15.52
N ILE A 380 -10.97 -8.58 16.66
CA ILE A 380 -10.33 -9.57 17.54
C ILE A 380 -11.39 -10.55 18.07
N LYS A 381 -12.55 -10.05 18.53
CA LYS A 381 -13.66 -10.90 18.99
C LYS A 381 -14.13 -11.87 17.92
N GLU A 382 -14.31 -11.41 16.67
CA GLU A 382 -14.68 -12.25 15.53
C GLU A 382 -13.64 -13.33 15.24
N ASN A 383 -12.35 -12.98 15.24
CA ASN A 383 -11.29 -13.94 14.97
C ASN A 383 -11.18 -14.97 16.11
N CYS A 384 -11.24 -14.55 17.37
CA CYS A 384 -11.28 -15.45 18.53
C CYS A 384 -12.47 -16.42 18.44
N ALA A 385 -13.67 -15.93 18.11
CA ALA A 385 -14.85 -16.77 17.93
C ALA A 385 -14.68 -17.78 16.80
N SER A 386 -14.02 -17.38 15.71
CA SER A 386 -13.73 -18.25 14.57
C SER A 386 -12.75 -19.37 14.94
N ILE A 387 -11.71 -19.04 15.71
CA ILE A 387 -10.74 -20.01 16.24
C ILE A 387 -11.44 -21.00 17.19
N LEU A 388 -12.20 -20.51 18.18
CA LEU A 388 -12.93 -21.35 19.13
C LEU A 388 -13.92 -22.29 18.43
N PHE A 389 -14.66 -21.76 17.44
CA PHE A 389 -15.61 -22.55 16.66
C PHE A 389 -14.91 -23.66 15.87
N ALA A 390 -13.77 -23.38 15.24
CA ALA A 390 -13.03 -24.38 14.46
C ALA A 390 -12.46 -25.50 15.36
N ILE A 391 -11.84 -25.10 16.47
CA ILE A 391 -11.21 -26.04 17.41
C ILE A 391 -12.26 -26.93 18.09
N CYS A 392 -13.38 -26.36 18.56
CA CYS A 392 -14.43 -27.14 19.20
C CYS A 392 -15.22 -28.04 18.23
N THR A 393 -15.16 -27.74 16.93
CA THR A 393 -15.75 -28.61 15.89
C THR A 393 -14.88 -29.85 15.66
N THR A 394 -13.57 -29.73 15.87
CA THR A 394 -12.58 -30.78 15.59
C THR A 394 -12.29 -31.63 16.82
N ASP A 395 -12.21 -31.02 18.01
CA ASP A 395 -11.87 -31.68 19.27
C ASP A 395 -12.92 -31.44 20.36
N GLN A 396 -13.63 -32.50 20.74
CA GLN A 396 -14.66 -32.50 21.77
C GLN A 396 -14.12 -32.17 23.18
N SER A 397 -12.83 -32.42 23.44
CA SER A 397 -12.19 -32.03 24.71
C SER A 397 -12.11 -30.50 24.85
N GLN A 398 -11.92 -29.78 23.75
CA GLN A 398 -11.87 -28.32 23.74
C GLN A 398 -13.27 -27.73 23.93
N LEU A 399 -14.31 -28.37 23.37
CA LEU A 399 -15.70 -27.97 23.64
C LEU A 399 -16.03 -28.04 25.13
N ARG A 400 -15.54 -29.07 25.85
CA ARG A 400 -15.71 -29.18 27.31
C ARG A 400 -15.05 -28.02 28.06
N LYS A 401 -13.83 -27.63 27.68
CA LYS A 401 -13.15 -26.46 28.26
C LYS A 401 -13.93 -25.16 28.04
N ILE A 402 -14.50 -24.98 26.84
CA ILE A 402 -15.37 -23.82 26.55
C ILE A 402 -16.61 -23.84 27.45
N GLN A 403 -17.23 -25.01 27.62
CA GLN A 403 -18.40 -25.16 28.49
C GLN A 403 -18.11 -24.86 29.96
N GLU A 404 -16.93 -25.25 30.45
CA GLU A 404 -16.50 -24.95 31.82
C GLU A 404 -16.30 -23.44 32.06
N ASP A 405 -15.76 -22.71 31.09
CA ASP A 405 -15.64 -21.24 31.17
C ASP A 405 -17.01 -20.57 31.03
N GLU A 406 -17.85 -21.06 30.12
CA GLU A 406 -19.19 -20.51 29.88
C GLU A 406 -20.08 -20.57 31.12
N ASN A 407 -20.07 -21.70 31.84
CA ASN A 407 -20.84 -21.86 33.08
C ASN A 407 -20.42 -20.87 34.19
N LYS A 408 -19.22 -20.28 34.10
CA LYS A 408 -18.68 -19.34 35.09
C LYS A 408 -18.79 -17.89 34.64
N ASN A 409 -18.56 -17.63 33.36
CA ASN A 409 -18.28 -16.30 32.81
C ASN A 409 -19.26 -15.86 31.72
N GLU A 410 -20.14 -16.73 31.22
CA GLU A 410 -21.13 -16.45 30.16
C GLU A 410 -20.56 -15.75 28.91
N THR A 411 -19.27 -15.95 28.63
CA THR A 411 -18.51 -15.16 27.64
C THR A 411 -19.00 -15.39 26.22
N ILE A 412 -19.35 -16.61 25.85
CA ILE A 412 -19.89 -16.94 24.53
C ILE A 412 -21.34 -16.45 24.42
N LEU A 413 -22.15 -16.54 25.48
CA LEU A 413 -23.50 -15.99 25.50
C LEU A 413 -23.50 -14.48 25.31
N GLU A 414 -22.64 -13.75 26.01
CA GLU A 414 -22.48 -12.31 25.83
C GLU A 414 -22.02 -11.97 24.41
N LEU A 415 -21.04 -12.72 23.88
CA LEU A 415 -20.56 -12.52 22.51
C LEU A 415 -21.66 -12.79 21.46
N SER A 416 -22.56 -13.74 21.70
CA SER A 416 -23.68 -14.03 20.80
C SER A 416 -24.69 -12.87 20.70
N LYS A 417 -24.83 -12.08 21.78
CA LYS A 417 -25.75 -10.95 21.86
C LYS A 417 -25.11 -9.65 21.35
N ASN A 418 -23.84 -9.43 21.71
CA ASN A 418 -23.17 -8.13 21.56
C ASN A 418 -22.10 -8.11 20.46
N GLY A 419 -21.75 -9.26 19.89
CA GLY A 419 -20.77 -9.37 18.81
C GLY A 419 -21.30 -8.84 17.48
N ASN A 420 -20.38 -8.63 16.54
CA ASN A 420 -20.74 -8.37 15.15
C ASN A 420 -21.42 -9.61 14.50
N SER A 421 -22.01 -9.44 13.32
CA SER A 421 -22.80 -10.49 12.66
C SER A 421 -22.05 -11.82 12.43
N ARG A 422 -20.72 -11.80 12.29
CA ARG A 422 -19.91 -13.01 12.12
C ARG A 422 -19.57 -13.63 13.47
N ALA A 423 -19.13 -12.83 14.42
CA ALA A 423 -18.84 -13.25 15.79
C ALA A 423 -20.07 -13.88 16.45
N SER A 424 -21.22 -13.21 16.37
CA SER A 424 -22.47 -13.69 16.96
C SER A 424 -22.93 -15.02 16.36
N ARG A 425 -22.87 -15.17 15.03
CA ARG A 425 -23.18 -16.45 14.37
C ARG A 425 -22.27 -17.58 14.83
N LYS A 426 -20.96 -17.32 14.99
CA LYS A 426 -20.01 -18.33 15.47
C LYS A 426 -20.26 -18.66 16.94
N ALA A 427 -20.52 -17.67 17.78
CA ALA A 427 -20.86 -17.86 19.20
C ALA A 427 -22.14 -18.68 19.37
N THR A 428 -23.23 -18.34 18.67
CA THR A 428 -24.47 -19.13 18.67
C THR A 428 -24.22 -20.57 18.24
N GLY A 429 -23.42 -20.78 17.18
CA GLY A 429 -23.06 -22.13 16.74
C GLY A 429 -22.21 -22.92 17.75
N ILE A 430 -21.46 -22.27 18.63
CA ILE A 430 -20.77 -22.92 19.76
C ILE A 430 -21.79 -23.33 20.83
N LEU A 431 -22.70 -22.41 21.23
CA LEU A 431 -23.73 -22.67 22.24
C LEU A 431 -24.66 -23.83 21.84
N GLU A 432 -25.10 -23.87 20.58
CA GLU A 432 -25.90 -24.97 20.07
C GLU A 432 -25.18 -26.32 20.17
N ARG A 433 -23.86 -26.35 19.94
CA ARG A 433 -23.07 -27.59 20.08
C ARG A 433 -22.96 -28.02 21.53
N MET A 434 -22.81 -27.08 22.46
CA MET A 434 -22.80 -27.39 23.89
C MET A 434 -24.13 -28.01 24.33
N GLN A 435 -25.26 -27.47 23.88
CA GLN A 435 -26.59 -28.02 24.17
C GLN A 435 -26.76 -29.43 23.60
N ARG A 436 -26.33 -29.66 22.35
CA ARG A 436 -26.36 -30.99 21.72
C ARG A 436 -25.44 -32.00 22.42
N ALA A 437 -24.31 -31.56 22.96
CA ALA A 437 -23.42 -32.41 23.73
C ALA A 437 -24.06 -32.80 25.08
N ALA A 438 -24.70 -31.85 25.77
CA ALA A 438 -25.39 -32.08 27.03
C ALA A 438 -26.60 -33.04 26.89
N SER A 439 -27.36 -32.95 25.80
CA SER A 439 -28.50 -33.84 25.56
C SER A 439 -28.07 -35.29 25.26
N ARG A 440 -26.89 -35.50 24.67
CA ARG A 440 -26.31 -36.83 24.43
C ARG A 440 -25.83 -37.50 25.72
N THR A 441 -25.29 -36.73 26.67
CA THR A 441 -24.88 -37.27 27.99
C THR A 441 -26.03 -37.63 28.92
N HIS A 442 -27.24 -37.13 28.67
CA HIS A 442 -28.45 -37.50 29.43
C HIS A 442 -29.21 -38.71 28.87
N THR A 443 -28.82 -39.20 27.69
CA THR A 443 -29.48 -40.33 26.99
C THR A 443 -28.62 -41.60 26.89
N SER A 444 -27.40 -41.57 27.42
CA SER A 444 -26.53 -42.73 27.68
C SER A 444 -26.40 -42.95 29.17
#